data_AF-A0A520D997-F1
#
_entry.id   AF-A0A520D997-F1
#
_cell.length_a   1.000
_cell.length_b   1.000
_cell.length_c   1.000
_cell.angle_alpha   90.00
_cell.angle_beta   90.00
_cell.angle_gamma   90.00
#
_symmetry.space_group_name_H-M   'P 1'
#
loop_
_entity.id
_entity.type
_entity.pdbx_description
1 polymer ?
#
loop_
_entity_poly.entity_id
_entity_poly.type
_entity_poly.pdbx_seq_one_letter_code
_entity_poly.pdbx_strand_id
1 'polypeptide(L)'
;PKQIIWRIPVLLFLEVAAYLCVTYITYALINKYTHIISSKDPVLNTNFYIGGTFRAVYFIIFSTGYYFLITFIKERKKTELLEQQRLNNIIQLAKSENAFLRAQTQPHLLFNTLDFIYHNAKENSPVAAETIIALSSMMRYTVDSKHEEEFVNLRNEIEQVETFINLHQLINNHSLQIQLDYEDEVRNEKIIPMVLITLVENIFKHGELKDRSNPAFIKVVADNENLLIETKNIAKNKNFEVKRIGTGIDNIRKRLDYTYGGKADFKHYFNDNEHFNVKITIKRQNILKDNA
;
A
#
# COMPACT_ATOMS: atom_id res chain seq x y z
N PRO A 1 -42.99 14.03 -10.83
CA PRO A 1 -42.07 15.17 -11.10
C PRO A 1 -42.65 16.33 -11.93
N LYS A 2 -43.56 16.11 -12.90
CA LYS A 2 -44.10 17.18 -13.78
C LYS A 2 -45.10 18.15 -13.14
N GLN A 3 -45.71 17.82 -12.00
CA GLN A 3 -46.72 18.70 -11.34
C GLN A 3 -46.12 19.84 -10.48
N ILE A 4 -44.81 19.87 -10.26
CA ILE A 4 -44.15 20.86 -9.37
C ILE A 4 -43.69 22.10 -10.15
N ILE A 5 -43.44 21.98 -11.46
CA ILE A 5 -42.82 23.03 -12.27
C ILE A 5 -43.71 24.28 -12.39
N TRP A 6 -45.04 24.13 -12.45
CA TRP A 6 -45.97 25.26 -12.54
C TRP A 6 -46.14 26.02 -11.22
N ARG A 7 -45.76 25.43 -10.08
CA ARG A 7 -45.84 26.08 -8.76
C ARG A 7 -44.72 27.09 -8.53
N ILE A 8 -43.57 26.90 -9.18
CA ILE A 8 -42.38 27.77 -9.06
C ILE A 8 -42.67 29.22 -9.51
N PRO A 9 -43.22 29.49 -10.71
CA PRO A 9 -43.51 30.86 -11.12
C PRO A 9 -44.58 31.54 -10.24
N VAL A 10 -45.55 30.77 -9.74
CA VAL A 10 -46.59 31.28 -8.83
C VAL A 10 -45.98 31.70 -7.48
N LEU A 11 -45.08 30.88 -6.93
CA LEU A 11 -44.39 31.19 -5.68
C LEU A 11 -43.46 32.39 -5.81
N LEU A 12 -42.69 32.49 -6.91
CA LEU A 12 -41.84 33.65 -7.18
C LEU A 12 -42.66 34.94 -7.29
N PHE A 13 -43.81 34.89 -7.97
CA PHE A 13 -44.71 36.02 -8.06
C PHE A 13 -45.26 36.44 -6.69
N LEU A 14 -45.70 35.48 -5.87
CA LEU A 14 -46.16 35.73 -4.51
C LEU A 14 -45.07 36.34 -3.62
N GLU A 15 -43.83 35.88 -3.75
CA GLU A 15 -42.68 36.38 -2.99
C GLU A 15 -42.36 37.84 -3.36
N VAL A 16 -42.33 38.17 -4.66
CA VAL A 16 -42.12 39.54 -5.13
C VAL A 16 -43.26 40.45 -4.69
N ALA A 17 -44.51 39.98 -4.79
CA ALA A 17 -45.68 40.73 -4.32
C ALA A 17 -45.62 40.99 -2.81
N ALA A 18 -45.27 39.98 -2.01
CA ALA A 18 -45.09 40.12 -0.56
C ALA A 18 -43.97 41.12 -0.22
N TYR A 19 -42.83 41.06 -0.91
CA TYR A 19 -41.73 42.00 -0.73
C TYR A 19 -42.14 43.44 -1.01
N LEU A 20 -42.86 43.69 -2.11
CA LEU A 20 -43.36 45.02 -2.46
C LEU A 20 -44.38 45.53 -1.43
N CYS A 21 -45.29 44.68 -0.95
CA CYS A 21 -46.25 45.02 0.11
C CYS A 21 -45.53 45.40 1.41
N VAL A 22 -44.55 44.61 1.84
CA VAL A 22 -43.76 44.88 3.06
C VAL A 22 -42.98 46.19 2.90
N THR A 23 -42.35 46.42 1.75
CA THR A 23 -41.60 47.66 1.45
C THR A 23 -42.51 48.89 1.45
N TYR A 24 -43.72 48.75 0.93
CA TYR A 24 -44.72 49.83 0.96
C TYR A 24 -45.19 50.13 2.39
N ILE A 25 -45.50 49.09 3.18
CA ILE A 25 -45.93 49.25 4.58
C ILE A 25 -44.83 49.90 5.41
N THR A 26 -43.58 49.45 5.28
CA THR A 26 -42.45 50.05 6.02
C THR A 26 -42.23 51.50 5.63
N TYR A 27 -42.30 51.82 4.33
CA TYR A 27 -42.22 53.21 3.88
C TYR A 27 -43.35 54.07 4.46
N ALA A 28 -44.60 53.58 4.44
CA ALA A 28 -45.76 54.27 5.00
C ALA A 28 -45.63 54.50 6.52
N LEU A 29 -45.12 53.51 7.26
CA LEU A 29 -44.86 53.61 8.70
C LEU A 29 -43.76 54.63 9.00
N ILE A 30 -42.63 54.57 8.28
CA ILE A 30 -41.51 55.51 8.46
C ILE A 30 -42.00 56.94 8.20
N ASN A 31 -42.74 57.17 7.12
CA ASN A 31 -43.26 58.50 6.79
C ASN A 31 -44.23 59.02 7.88
N LYS A 32 -45.12 58.14 8.38
CA LYS A 32 -46.10 58.48 9.42
C LYS A 32 -45.46 58.87 10.76
N TYR A 33 -44.38 58.19 11.17
CA TYR A 33 -43.84 58.34 12.53
C TYR A 33 -42.58 59.19 12.61
N THR A 34 -41.79 59.30 11.55
CA THR A 34 -40.50 60.01 11.61
C THR A 34 -40.53 61.36 10.90
N HIS A 35 -41.42 61.56 9.92
CA HIS A 35 -41.46 62.76 9.06
C HIS A 35 -40.11 63.16 8.41
N ILE A 36 -39.10 62.29 8.45
CA ILE A 36 -37.75 62.52 7.90
C ILE A 36 -37.81 62.55 6.36
N ILE A 37 -38.78 61.85 5.77
CA ILE A 37 -38.95 61.74 4.32
C ILE A 37 -39.95 62.82 3.91
N SER A 38 -39.45 63.95 3.40
CA SER A 38 -40.23 65.16 3.06
C SER A 38 -41.07 65.02 1.78
N SER A 39 -41.78 63.90 1.60
CA SER A 39 -42.73 63.69 0.50
C SER A 39 -44.11 63.34 1.05
N LYS A 40 -45.13 64.09 0.62
CA LYS A 40 -46.48 64.09 1.22
C LYS A 40 -47.26 62.78 1.09
N ASP A 41 -46.86 61.85 0.22
CA ASP A 41 -47.46 60.51 0.09
C ASP A 41 -46.41 59.54 -0.47
N PRO A 42 -46.53 58.22 -0.25
CA PRO A 42 -45.79 57.24 -1.03
C PRO A 42 -46.20 57.40 -2.50
N VAL A 43 -45.41 58.16 -3.27
CA VAL A 43 -45.68 58.30 -4.70
C VAL A 43 -45.40 56.93 -5.30
N LEU A 44 -46.48 56.22 -5.63
CA LEU A 44 -46.47 54.97 -6.41
C LEU A 44 -46.00 55.27 -7.84
N ASN A 45 -44.78 55.78 -7.97
CA ASN A 45 -44.15 56.11 -9.22
C ASN A 45 -43.55 54.83 -9.82
N THR A 46 -43.49 54.77 -11.14
CA THR A 46 -42.85 53.71 -11.91
C THR A 46 -41.44 53.38 -11.40
N ASN A 47 -40.69 54.38 -10.93
CA ASN A 47 -39.36 54.20 -10.34
C ASN A 47 -39.37 53.38 -9.02
N PHE A 48 -40.41 53.49 -8.20
CA PHE A 48 -40.53 52.72 -6.95
C PHE A 48 -40.74 51.23 -7.25
N TYR A 49 -41.65 50.92 -8.17
CA TYR A 49 -41.92 49.53 -8.58
C TYR A 49 -40.72 48.90 -9.30
N ILE A 50 -40.07 49.63 -10.22
CA ILE A 50 -38.88 49.12 -10.93
C ILE A 50 -37.72 48.89 -9.96
N GLY A 51 -37.44 49.83 -9.07
CA GLY A 51 -36.37 49.69 -8.08
C GLY A 51 -36.64 48.54 -7.08
N GLY A 52 -37.89 48.40 -6.64
CA GLY A 52 -38.32 47.32 -5.75
C GLY A 52 -38.23 45.94 -6.40
N THR A 53 -38.73 45.79 -7.63
CA THR A 53 -38.64 44.52 -8.36
C THR A 53 -37.19 44.15 -8.68
N PHE A 54 -36.35 45.11 -9.07
CA PHE A 54 -34.93 44.86 -9.30
C PHE A 54 -34.20 44.37 -8.04
N ARG A 55 -34.46 44.98 -6.88
CA ARG A 55 -33.90 44.52 -5.60
C ARG A 55 -34.42 43.13 -5.21
N ALA A 56 -35.71 42.86 -5.39
CA ALA A 56 -36.28 41.55 -5.12
C ALA A 56 -35.62 40.45 -5.98
N VAL A 57 -35.50 40.69 -7.29
CA VAL A 57 -34.82 39.77 -8.22
C VAL A 57 -33.35 39.58 -7.83
N TYR A 58 -32.66 40.66 -7.45
CA TYR A 58 -31.27 40.60 -6.98
C TYR A 58 -31.12 39.67 -5.76
N PHE A 59 -31.95 39.83 -4.72
CA PHE A 59 -31.91 38.99 -3.53
C PHE A 59 -32.28 37.53 -3.82
N ILE A 60 -33.25 37.28 -4.70
CA ILE A 60 -33.64 35.92 -5.12
C ILE A 60 -32.48 35.23 -5.86
N ILE A 61 -31.80 35.94 -6.77
CA ILE A 61 -30.64 35.38 -7.48
C ILE A 61 -29.51 35.08 -6.48
N PHE A 62 -29.21 36.00 -5.57
CA PHE A 62 -28.17 35.79 -4.55
C PHE A 62 -28.49 34.64 -3.59
N SER A 63 -29.72 34.55 -3.09
CA SER A 63 -30.14 33.49 -2.17
C SER A 63 -30.12 32.12 -2.84
N THR A 64 -30.60 32.05 -4.08
CA THR A 64 -30.58 30.84 -4.91
C THR A 64 -29.14 30.43 -5.21
N GLY A 65 -28.29 31.36 -5.65
CA GLY A 65 -26.88 31.12 -5.89
C GLY A 65 -26.13 30.63 -4.65
N TYR A 66 -26.39 31.25 -3.49
CA TYR A 66 -25.82 30.83 -2.20
C TYR A 66 -26.29 29.43 -1.80
N TYR A 67 -27.57 29.12 -1.95
CA TYR A 67 -28.12 27.80 -1.70
C TYR A 67 -27.48 26.73 -2.58
N PHE A 68 -27.35 26.99 -3.88
CA PHE A 68 -26.68 26.07 -4.81
C PHE A 68 -25.19 25.91 -4.49
N LEU A 69 -24.49 26.99 -4.13
CA LEU A 69 -23.07 26.92 -3.73
C LEU A 69 -22.88 26.02 -2.50
N ILE A 70 -23.69 26.22 -1.45
CA ILE A 70 -23.62 25.39 -0.24
C ILE A 70 -23.94 23.93 -0.57
N THR A 71 -24.99 23.70 -1.36
CA THR A 71 -25.41 22.35 -1.73
C THR A 71 -24.31 21.65 -2.54
N PHE A 72 -23.70 22.36 -3.50
CA PHE A 72 -22.58 21.85 -4.29
C PHE A 72 -21.37 21.48 -3.42
N ILE A 73 -21.00 22.34 -2.46
CA ILE A 73 -19.90 22.06 -1.51
C ILE A 73 -20.22 20.85 -0.63
N LYS A 74 -21.46 20.74 -0.13
CA LYS A 74 -21.90 19.61 0.70
C LYS A 74 -21.88 18.30 -0.06
N GLU A 75 -22.42 18.27 -1.29
CA GLU A 75 -22.41 17.09 -2.13
C GLU A 75 -20.98 16.66 -2.49
N ARG A 76 -20.09 17.61 -2.83
CA ARG A 76 -18.67 17.30 -3.05
C ARG A 76 -18.01 16.63 -1.84
N LYS A 77 -18.17 17.21 -0.64
CA LYS A 77 -17.62 16.63 0.60
C LYS A 77 -18.19 15.24 0.89
N LYS A 78 -19.48 15.04 0.62
CA LYS A 78 -20.13 13.74 0.79
C LYS A 78 -19.56 12.70 -0.17
N THR A 79 -19.34 13.06 -1.44
CA THR A 79 -18.71 12.18 -2.42
C THR A 79 -17.29 11.81 -2.01
N GLU A 80 -16.48 12.79 -1.60
CA GLU A 80 -15.10 12.56 -1.12
C GLU A 80 -15.08 11.63 0.11
N LEU A 81 -15.99 11.83 1.06
CA LEU A 81 -16.12 10.95 2.23
C LEU A 81 -16.54 9.52 1.85
N LEU A 82 -17.50 9.37 0.93
CA LEU A 82 -17.94 8.06 0.44
C LEU A 82 -16.82 7.33 -0.30
N GLU A 83 -16.00 8.05 -1.06
CA GLU A 83 -14.84 7.49 -1.74
C GLU A 83 -13.77 7.01 -0.75
N GLN A 84 -13.46 7.80 0.27
CA GLN A 84 -12.56 7.40 1.36
C GLN A 84 -13.06 6.16 2.12
N GLN A 85 -14.35 6.13 2.46
CA GLN A 85 -14.97 4.97 3.12
C GLN A 85 -14.90 3.73 2.23
N ARG A 86 -15.16 3.87 0.93
CA ARG A 86 -15.03 2.78 -0.04
C ARG A 86 -13.61 2.24 -0.11
N LEU A 87 -12.61 3.13 -0.16
CA LEU A 87 -11.21 2.72 -0.20
C LEU A 87 -10.80 1.98 1.08
N ASN A 88 -11.20 2.48 2.24
CA ASN A 88 -10.95 1.83 3.53
C ASN A 88 -11.61 0.44 3.60
N ASN A 89 -12.84 0.30 3.13
CA ASN A 89 -13.53 -1.00 3.07
C ASN A 89 -12.80 -1.99 2.15
N ILE A 90 -12.30 -1.54 0.99
CA ILE A 90 -11.50 -2.39 0.09
C ILE A 90 -10.22 -2.86 0.77
N ILE A 91 -9.50 -1.95 1.45
CA ILE A 91 -8.28 -2.28 2.19
C ILE A 91 -8.59 -3.29 3.31
N GLN A 92 -9.67 -3.07 4.06
CA GLN A 92 -10.07 -3.96 5.16
C GLN A 92 -10.49 -5.35 4.64
N LEU A 93 -11.23 -5.41 3.53
CA LEU A 93 -11.58 -6.67 2.88
C LEU A 93 -10.33 -7.42 2.43
N ALA A 94 -9.41 -6.75 1.74
CA ALA A 94 -8.16 -7.37 1.29
C ALA A 94 -7.31 -7.88 2.48
N LYS A 95 -7.25 -7.13 3.59
CA LYS A 95 -6.59 -7.57 4.83
C LYS A 95 -7.29 -8.81 5.42
N SER A 96 -8.62 -8.81 5.45
CA SER A 96 -9.42 -9.92 5.97
C SER A 96 -9.30 -11.19 5.11
N GLU A 97 -9.34 -11.06 3.78
CA GLU A 97 -9.10 -12.16 2.86
C GLU A 97 -7.69 -12.73 3.03
N ASN A 98 -6.69 -11.86 3.17
CA ASN A 98 -5.31 -12.29 3.44
C ASN A 98 -5.21 -13.04 4.77
N ALA A 99 -5.85 -12.54 5.84
CA ALA A 99 -5.89 -13.20 7.14
C ALA A 99 -6.63 -14.55 7.09
N PHE A 100 -7.76 -14.62 6.37
CA PHE A 100 -8.54 -15.84 6.18
C PHE A 100 -7.75 -16.90 5.42
N LEU A 101 -7.12 -16.54 4.30
CA LEU A 101 -6.26 -17.43 3.52
C LEU A 101 -5.07 -17.94 4.35
N ARG A 102 -4.51 -17.12 5.24
CA ARG A 102 -3.48 -17.54 6.20
C ARG A 102 -4.04 -18.53 7.22
N ALA A 103 -5.19 -18.25 7.82
CA ALA A 103 -5.82 -19.09 8.84
C ALA A 103 -6.21 -20.49 8.32
N GLN A 104 -6.48 -20.63 7.02
CA GLN A 104 -6.76 -21.93 6.39
C GLN A 104 -5.56 -22.89 6.46
N THR A 105 -4.33 -22.37 6.64
CA THR A 105 -3.16 -23.19 6.98
C THR A 105 -2.99 -23.13 8.49
N GLN A 106 -3.52 -24.12 9.25
CA GLN A 106 -3.36 -24.14 10.72
C GLN A 106 -1.88 -24.37 11.08
N PRO A 107 -1.10 -23.33 11.46
CA PRO A 107 0.34 -23.47 11.58
C PRO A 107 0.70 -24.44 12.71
N HIS A 108 -0.06 -24.38 13.81
CA HIS A 108 0.09 -25.30 14.93
C HIS A 108 -0.15 -26.76 14.57
N LEU A 109 -1.21 -27.08 13.80
CA LEU A 109 -1.46 -28.46 13.37
C LEU A 109 -0.33 -28.96 12.46
N LEU A 110 0.16 -28.09 11.58
CA LEU A 110 1.26 -28.40 10.67
C LEU A 110 2.56 -28.67 11.44
N PHE A 111 2.93 -27.81 12.40
CA PHE A 111 4.10 -28.03 13.26
C PHE A 111 3.98 -29.31 14.08
N ASN A 112 2.82 -29.53 14.71
CA ASN A 112 2.57 -30.74 15.51
C ASN A 112 2.68 -32.01 14.67
N THR A 113 2.22 -31.96 13.41
CA THR A 113 2.29 -33.10 12.49
C THR A 113 3.72 -33.35 12.04
N LEU A 114 4.50 -32.29 11.72
CA LEU A 114 5.91 -32.43 11.37
C LEU A 114 6.73 -32.94 12.55
N ASP A 115 6.52 -32.43 13.76
CA ASP A 115 7.22 -32.90 14.96
C ASP A 115 6.87 -34.37 15.28
N PHE A 116 5.61 -34.79 15.07
CA PHE A 116 5.22 -36.19 15.17
C PHE A 116 5.95 -37.06 14.13
N ILE A 117 5.98 -36.67 12.85
CA ILE A 117 6.67 -37.44 11.80
C ILE A 117 8.19 -37.47 12.10
N TYR A 118 8.78 -36.39 12.60
CA TYR A 118 10.18 -36.35 13.04
C TYR A 118 10.47 -37.42 14.08
N HIS A 119 9.70 -37.47 15.17
CA HIS A 119 9.91 -38.44 16.24
C HIS A 119 9.77 -39.89 15.77
N ASN A 120 8.89 -40.16 14.80
CA ASN A 120 8.72 -41.49 14.22
C ASN A 120 9.85 -41.85 13.21
N ALA A 121 10.38 -40.86 12.49
CA ALA A 121 11.42 -41.08 11.49
C ALA A 121 12.83 -41.14 12.09
N LYS A 122 13.07 -40.53 13.27
CA LYS A 122 14.41 -40.30 13.84
C LYS A 122 15.29 -41.55 13.93
N GLU A 123 14.72 -42.70 14.32
CA GLU A 123 15.50 -43.93 14.51
C GLU A 123 15.74 -44.72 13.21
N ASN A 124 14.77 -44.70 12.29
CA ASN A 124 14.80 -45.55 11.09
C ASN A 124 15.20 -44.80 9.82
N SER A 125 15.08 -43.47 9.81
CA SER A 125 15.45 -42.60 8.70
C SER A 125 15.97 -41.24 9.21
N PRO A 126 17.21 -41.20 9.72
CA PRO A 126 17.80 -39.97 10.27
C PRO A 126 17.80 -38.79 9.28
N VAL A 127 18.05 -39.05 7.98
CA VAL A 127 18.01 -38.03 6.92
C VAL A 127 16.60 -37.48 6.73
N ALA A 128 15.57 -38.32 6.75
CA ALA A 128 14.18 -37.86 6.64
C ALA A 128 13.79 -37.04 7.87
N ALA A 129 14.20 -37.46 9.07
CA ALA A 129 13.97 -36.73 10.31
C ALA A 129 14.61 -35.33 10.28
N GLU A 130 15.87 -35.23 9.85
CA GLU A 130 16.57 -33.96 9.70
C GLU A 130 15.89 -33.05 8.65
N THR A 131 15.46 -33.62 7.53
CA THR A 131 14.69 -32.92 6.49
C THR A 131 13.38 -32.35 7.03
N ILE A 132 12.67 -33.09 7.88
CA ILE A 132 11.42 -32.65 8.51
C ILE A 132 11.65 -31.48 9.48
N ILE A 133 12.71 -31.52 10.29
CA ILE A 133 13.07 -30.41 11.19
C ILE A 133 13.41 -29.15 10.40
N ALA A 134 14.22 -29.28 9.35
CA ALA A 134 14.61 -28.15 8.51
C ALA A 134 13.37 -27.51 7.84
N LEU A 135 12.43 -28.32 7.34
CA LEU A 135 11.16 -27.85 6.80
C LEU A 135 10.29 -27.13 7.85
N SER A 136 10.15 -27.74 9.04
CA SER A 136 9.39 -27.18 10.17
C SER A 136 9.94 -25.80 10.58
N SER A 137 11.27 -25.65 10.60
CA SER A 137 11.95 -24.39 10.95
C SER A 137 11.74 -23.30 9.88
N MET A 138 11.82 -23.64 8.59
CA MET A 138 11.48 -22.69 7.52
C MET A 138 10.03 -22.21 7.56
N MET A 139 9.11 -23.13 7.84
CA MET A 139 7.69 -22.82 7.93
C MET A 139 7.41 -21.88 9.10
N ARG A 140 8.01 -22.12 10.28
CA ARG A 140 7.90 -21.22 11.45
C ARG A 140 8.32 -19.80 11.10
N TYR A 141 9.53 -19.63 10.58
CA TYR A 141 10.02 -18.32 10.18
C TYR A 141 9.14 -17.63 9.14
N THR A 142 8.60 -18.36 8.16
CA THR A 142 7.73 -17.76 7.13
C THR A 142 6.41 -17.24 7.73
N VAL A 143 5.91 -17.90 8.78
CA VAL A 143 4.71 -17.48 9.52
C VAL A 143 5.04 -16.31 10.46
N ASP A 144 6.16 -16.40 11.18
CA ASP A 144 6.56 -15.42 12.19
C ASP A 144 7.09 -14.12 11.56
N SER A 145 7.89 -14.19 10.49
CA SER A 145 8.44 -13.02 9.79
C SER A 145 7.40 -12.25 8.97
N LYS A 146 6.19 -12.80 8.83
CA LYS A 146 5.03 -12.08 8.27
C LYS A 146 4.22 -11.34 9.35
N HIS A 147 4.65 -11.40 10.61
CA HIS A 147 4.10 -10.64 11.73
C HIS A 147 4.98 -9.44 12.09
N GLU A 148 4.31 -8.29 12.18
CA GLU A 148 4.59 -7.10 13.01
C GLU A 148 5.89 -6.29 12.85
N GLU A 149 7.00 -6.82 12.37
CA GLU A 149 8.25 -6.04 12.26
C GLU A 149 8.50 -5.50 10.85
N GLU A 150 8.67 -4.18 10.74
CA GLU A 150 9.04 -3.50 9.48
C GLU A 150 10.44 -3.92 9.00
N PHE A 151 11.33 -4.28 9.93
CA PHE A 151 12.70 -4.71 9.68
C PHE A 151 13.11 -5.86 10.61
N VAL A 152 13.90 -6.80 10.09
CA VAL A 152 14.50 -7.91 10.82
C VAL A 152 16.02 -7.83 10.80
N ASN A 153 16.70 -8.45 11.78
CA ASN A 153 18.15 -8.59 11.73
C ASN A 153 18.55 -9.52 10.58
N LEU A 154 19.58 -9.13 9.83
CA LEU A 154 20.09 -9.90 8.70
C LEU A 154 20.61 -11.28 9.13
N ARG A 155 21.05 -11.43 10.39
CA ARG A 155 21.29 -12.74 11.03
C ARG A 155 20.15 -13.71 10.80
N ASN A 156 18.91 -13.29 11.04
CA ASN A 156 17.75 -14.16 10.95
C ASN A 156 17.51 -14.58 9.48
N GLU A 157 17.68 -13.67 8.53
CA GLU A 157 17.60 -13.99 7.10
C GLU A 157 18.72 -14.95 6.66
N ILE A 158 19.95 -14.79 7.17
CA ILE A 158 21.10 -15.66 6.88
C ILE A 158 20.87 -17.07 7.43
N GLU A 159 20.50 -17.21 8.70
CA GLU A 159 20.21 -18.51 9.34
C GLU A 159 19.11 -19.27 8.59
N GLN A 160 18.16 -18.51 8.03
CA GLN A 160 17.08 -19.06 7.23
C GLN A 160 17.53 -19.51 5.85
N VAL A 161 18.42 -18.77 5.21
CA VAL A 161 19.06 -19.21 3.96
C VAL A 161 19.92 -20.44 4.20
N GLU A 162 20.69 -20.50 5.29
CA GLU A 162 21.49 -21.67 5.65
C GLU A 162 20.61 -22.90 5.84
N THR A 163 19.51 -22.76 6.59
CA THR A 163 18.51 -23.81 6.75
C THR A 163 17.90 -24.22 5.41
N PHE A 164 17.60 -23.25 4.54
CA PHE A 164 17.07 -23.47 3.19
C PHE A 164 18.00 -24.30 2.31
N ILE A 165 19.27 -23.89 2.27
CA ILE A 165 20.30 -24.59 1.51
C ILE A 165 20.48 -26.00 2.08
N ASN A 166 20.56 -26.16 3.40
CA ASN A 166 20.73 -27.46 4.03
C ASN A 166 19.60 -28.44 3.68
N LEU A 167 18.34 -28.01 3.78
CA LEU A 167 17.19 -28.84 3.39
C LEU A 167 17.32 -29.34 1.94
N HIS A 168 17.63 -28.45 1.02
CA HIS A 168 17.76 -28.84 -0.37
C HIS A 168 19.01 -29.69 -0.64
N GLN A 169 20.09 -29.50 0.11
CA GLN A 169 21.24 -30.40 0.06
C GLN A 169 20.86 -31.80 0.53
N LEU A 170 20.15 -31.95 1.65
CA LEU A 170 19.66 -33.25 2.13
C LEU A 170 18.78 -33.95 1.08
N ILE A 171 17.80 -33.23 0.51
CA ILE A 171 16.91 -33.76 -0.54
C ILE A 171 17.70 -34.20 -1.79
N ASN A 172 18.80 -33.53 -2.11
CA ASN A 172 19.62 -33.80 -3.29
C ASN A 172 20.91 -34.55 -2.97
N ASN A 173 21.00 -35.24 -1.84
CA ASN A 173 22.17 -36.02 -1.41
C ASN A 173 23.49 -35.22 -1.49
N HIS A 174 23.46 -33.98 -1.04
CA HIS A 174 24.59 -33.04 -1.02
C HIS A 174 25.25 -32.80 -2.39
N SER A 175 24.50 -32.94 -3.49
CA SER A 175 25.03 -32.80 -4.85
C SER A 175 25.04 -31.36 -5.38
N LEU A 176 24.42 -30.41 -4.68
CA LEU A 176 24.25 -29.05 -5.16
C LEU A 176 25.51 -28.20 -4.90
N GLN A 177 25.87 -27.38 -5.88
CA GLN A 177 27.03 -26.51 -5.90
C GLN A 177 26.58 -25.08 -5.62
N ILE A 178 26.58 -24.70 -4.35
CA ILE A 178 26.11 -23.40 -3.86
C ILE A 178 27.09 -22.90 -2.81
N GLN A 179 27.50 -21.65 -2.94
CA GLN A 179 28.37 -20.97 -2.00
C GLN A 179 27.64 -19.75 -1.43
N LEU A 180 27.52 -19.74 -0.10
CA LEU A 180 27.06 -18.60 0.67
C LEU A 180 28.27 -17.96 1.35
N ASP A 181 28.49 -16.67 1.10
CA ASP A 181 29.59 -15.89 1.63
C ASP A 181 29.05 -14.62 2.29
N TYR A 182 29.42 -14.38 3.55
CA TYR A 182 29.00 -13.19 4.28
C TYR A 182 30.02 -12.79 5.34
N GLU A 183 30.13 -11.48 5.59
CA GLU A 183 30.96 -10.93 6.66
C GLU A 183 30.19 -10.95 7.99
N ASP A 184 30.83 -11.29 9.10
CA ASP A 184 30.13 -11.36 10.41
C ASP A 184 29.51 -10.02 10.84
N GLU A 185 30.09 -8.91 10.38
CA GLU A 185 29.62 -7.54 10.62
C GLU A 185 28.20 -7.32 10.10
N VAL A 186 27.81 -8.01 9.02
CA VAL A 186 26.48 -7.84 8.41
C VAL A 186 25.36 -8.43 9.26
N ARG A 187 25.66 -9.33 10.20
CA ARG A 187 24.65 -10.05 11.01
C ARG A 187 23.73 -9.11 11.81
N ASN A 188 24.25 -7.95 12.22
CA ASN A 188 23.51 -6.98 13.03
C ASN A 188 22.81 -5.90 12.20
N GLU A 189 22.98 -5.92 10.87
CA GLU A 189 22.27 -5.00 9.98
C GLU A 189 20.78 -5.31 9.94
N LYS A 190 19.97 -4.28 9.71
CA LYS A 190 18.51 -4.42 9.59
C LYS A 190 18.07 -4.36 8.13
N ILE A 191 17.26 -5.32 7.73
CA ILE A 191 16.68 -5.39 6.38
C ILE A 191 15.19 -5.70 6.44
N ILE A 192 14.43 -5.32 5.42
CA ILE A 192 13.05 -5.81 5.26
C ILE A 192 13.05 -7.35 5.18
N PRO A 193 12.06 -8.03 5.78
CA PRO A 193 12.03 -9.48 5.83
C PRO A 193 11.82 -10.10 4.45
N MET A 194 12.28 -11.35 4.31
CA MET A 194 12.17 -12.23 3.15
C MET A 194 12.94 -11.78 1.90
N VAL A 195 14.03 -11.02 2.03
CA VAL A 195 14.85 -10.60 0.87
C VAL A 195 15.80 -11.72 0.46
N LEU A 196 16.63 -12.20 1.38
CA LEU A 196 17.65 -13.21 1.06
C LEU A 196 16.96 -14.51 0.64
N ILE A 197 15.97 -14.97 1.40
CA ILE A 197 15.27 -16.22 1.09
C ILE A 197 14.62 -16.20 -0.30
N THR A 198 14.02 -15.08 -0.72
CA THR A 198 13.39 -14.98 -2.04
C THR A 198 14.43 -15.00 -3.18
N LEU A 199 15.60 -14.40 -2.97
CA LEU A 199 16.71 -14.48 -3.94
C LEU A 199 17.25 -15.90 -4.04
N VAL A 200 17.43 -16.58 -2.90
CA VAL A 200 17.88 -17.97 -2.88
C VAL A 200 16.86 -18.89 -3.50
N GLU A 201 15.57 -18.75 -3.21
CA GLU A 201 14.51 -19.49 -3.90
C GLU A 201 14.59 -19.33 -5.43
N ASN A 202 14.89 -18.12 -5.91
CA ASN A 202 15.05 -17.87 -7.33
C ASN A 202 16.25 -18.66 -7.92
N ILE A 203 17.37 -18.74 -7.20
CA ILE A 203 18.52 -19.58 -7.58
C ILE A 203 18.10 -21.05 -7.66
N PHE A 204 17.35 -21.57 -6.68
CA PHE A 204 16.94 -22.99 -6.70
C PHE A 204 15.94 -23.31 -7.82
N LYS A 205 14.99 -22.40 -8.08
CA LYS A 205 13.97 -22.56 -9.13
C LYS A 205 14.59 -22.50 -10.52
N HIS A 206 15.47 -21.53 -10.77
CA HIS A 206 15.92 -21.19 -12.12
C HIS A 206 17.40 -21.50 -12.39
N GLY A 207 18.19 -21.72 -11.34
CA GLY A 207 19.63 -21.95 -11.45
C GLY A 207 20.02 -23.39 -11.71
N GLU A 208 21.04 -23.59 -12.54
CA GLU A 208 21.76 -24.85 -12.69
C GLU A 208 22.74 -24.98 -11.53
N LEU A 209 22.56 -26.03 -10.71
CA LEU A 209 23.24 -26.18 -9.41
C LEU A 209 24.07 -27.46 -9.35
N LYS A 210 24.12 -28.27 -10.41
CA LYS A 210 24.91 -29.51 -10.44
C LYS A 210 26.25 -29.34 -11.16
N ASP A 211 26.46 -28.21 -11.83
CA ASP A 211 27.74 -27.90 -12.45
C ASP A 211 28.77 -27.46 -11.42
N ARG A 212 29.81 -28.28 -11.22
CA ARG A 212 30.93 -28.01 -10.30
C ARG A 212 31.83 -26.87 -10.78
N SER A 213 31.87 -26.59 -12.07
CA SER A 213 32.72 -25.55 -12.64
C SER A 213 32.14 -24.15 -12.38
N ASN A 214 30.82 -24.08 -12.14
CA ASN A 214 30.08 -22.84 -12.02
C ASN A 214 29.08 -22.91 -10.85
N PRO A 215 29.56 -22.94 -9.59
CA PRO A 215 28.68 -22.94 -8.43
C PRO A 215 27.83 -21.66 -8.40
N ALA A 216 26.59 -21.79 -7.91
CA ALA A 216 25.79 -20.62 -7.60
C ALA A 216 26.39 -19.89 -6.39
N PHE A 217 26.35 -18.57 -6.41
CA PHE A 217 27.01 -17.72 -5.43
C PHE A 217 26.00 -16.75 -4.82
N ILE A 218 26.03 -16.62 -3.50
CA ILE A 218 25.27 -15.67 -2.71
C ILE A 218 26.27 -14.95 -1.82
N LYS A 219 26.35 -13.62 -1.97
CA LYS A 219 27.28 -12.79 -1.22
C LYS A 219 26.55 -11.68 -0.51
N VAL A 220 26.88 -11.50 0.77
CA VAL A 220 26.33 -10.45 1.62
C VAL A 220 27.49 -9.73 2.32
N VAL A 221 27.77 -8.51 1.92
CA VAL A 221 28.87 -7.70 2.48
C VAL A 221 28.36 -6.31 2.83
N ALA A 222 28.98 -5.68 3.81
CA ALA A 222 28.65 -4.30 4.14
C ALA A 222 29.93 -3.48 4.28
N ASP A 223 29.93 -2.30 3.67
CA ASP A 223 30.92 -1.26 3.94
C ASP A 223 30.30 -0.18 4.83
N ASN A 224 31.05 0.89 5.15
CA ASN A 224 30.56 1.97 6.02
C ASN A 224 29.32 2.70 5.47
N GLU A 225 29.05 2.64 4.17
CA GLU A 225 28.00 3.38 3.51
C GLU A 225 26.86 2.50 3.00
N ASN A 226 27.12 1.23 2.67
CA ASN A 226 26.20 0.38 1.93
C ASN A 226 26.22 -1.08 2.42
N LEU A 227 25.03 -1.67 2.46
CA LEU A 227 24.82 -3.11 2.48
C LEU A 227 24.66 -3.59 1.03
N LEU A 228 25.50 -4.55 0.62
CA LEU A 228 25.49 -5.15 -0.70
C LEU A 228 25.09 -6.63 -0.61
N ILE A 229 24.05 -6.99 -1.36
CA ILE A 229 23.63 -8.38 -1.57
C ILE A 229 23.77 -8.68 -3.06
N GLU A 230 24.52 -9.73 -3.38
CA GLU A 230 24.74 -10.18 -4.75
C GLU A 230 24.46 -11.68 -4.86
N THR A 231 23.71 -12.06 -5.90
CA THR A 231 23.50 -13.46 -6.24
C THR A 231 23.83 -13.72 -7.69
N LYS A 232 24.49 -14.84 -7.97
CA LYS A 232 24.89 -15.26 -9.32
C LYS A 232 24.63 -16.75 -9.51
N ASN A 233 23.98 -17.12 -10.60
CA ASN A 233 23.78 -18.53 -10.99
C ASN A 233 23.70 -18.67 -12.51
N ILE A 234 24.08 -19.83 -13.05
CA ILE A 234 23.76 -20.17 -14.45
C ILE A 234 22.27 -20.48 -14.55
N ALA A 235 21.59 -20.07 -15.63
CA ALA A 235 20.18 -20.42 -15.83
C ALA A 235 20.01 -21.86 -16.36
N LYS A 236 19.08 -22.63 -15.78
CA LYS A 236 18.69 -23.98 -16.24
C LYS A 236 18.16 -24.00 -17.67
N ASN A 237 17.52 -22.92 -18.10
CA ASN A 237 16.91 -22.82 -19.42
C ASN A 237 17.50 -21.62 -20.17
N LYS A 238 18.14 -21.87 -21.30
CA LYS A 238 18.77 -20.84 -22.14
C LYS A 238 17.74 -19.86 -22.75
N ASN A 239 16.48 -20.27 -22.84
CA ASN A 239 15.37 -19.43 -23.32
C ASN A 239 14.66 -18.69 -22.17
N PHE A 240 15.30 -18.53 -21.01
CA PHE A 240 14.74 -17.77 -19.91
C PHE A 240 14.76 -16.27 -20.26
N GLU A 241 13.74 -15.82 -20.98
CA GLU A 241 13.55 -14.41 -21.27
C GLU A 241 13.42 -13.61 -19.97
N VAL A 242 14.05 -12.43 -19.92
CA VAL A 242 13.93 -11.44 -18.83
C VAL A 242 12.45 -11.16 -18.47
N LYS A 243 11.52 -11.31 -19.43
CA LYS A 243 10.07 -11.16 -19.21
C LYS A 243 9.42 -12.22 -18.32
N ARG A 244 10.07 -13.36 -18.08
CA ARG A 244 9.58 -14.46 -17.21
C ARG A 244 10.24 -14.47 -15.83
N ILE A 245 10.94 -13.40 -15.45
CA ILE A 245 11.41 -13.23 -14.08
C ILE A 245 10.16 -13.23 -13.16
N GLY A 246 10.13 -14.18 -12.23
CA GLY A 246 8.94 -14.48 -11.44
C GLY A 246 8.49 -13.29 -10.57
N THR A 247 7.24 -13.37 -10.11
CA THR A 247 6.60 -12.39 -9.22
C THR A 247 7.44 -12.04 -7.98
N GLY A 248 8.32 -12.94 -7.52
CA GLY A 248 9.18 -12.75 -6.35
C GLY A 248 10.19 -11.62 -6.49
N ILE A 249 10.94 -11.54 -7.60
CA ILE A 249 11.96 -10.49 -7.81
C ILE A 249 11.31 -9.12 -7.96
N ASP A 250 10.22 -9.04 -8.73
CA ASP A 250 9.49 -7.79 -8.89
C ASP A 250 8.83 -7.33 -7.58
N ASN A 251 8.39 -8.27 -6.74
CA ASN A 251 7.88 -7.96 -5.40
C ASN A 251 8.99 -7.43 -4.49
N ILE A 252 10.21 -8.00 -4.52
CA ILE A 252 11.35 -7.45 -3.78
C ILE A 252 11.64 -6.02 -4.24
N ARG A 253 11.75 -5.77 -5.56
CA ARG A 253 12.01 -4.42 -6.09
C ARG A 253 10.99 -3.41 -5.57
N LYS A 254 9.70 -3.70 -5.74
CA LYS A 254 8.61 -2.81 -5.27
C LYS A 254 8.67 -2.57 -3.76
N ARG A 255 9.00 -3.59 -2.96
CA ARG A 255 9.12 -3.47 -1.50
C ARG A 255 10.34 -2.64 -1.10
N LEU A 256 11.46 -2.81 -1.80
CA LEU A 256 12.66 -2.00 -1.58
C LEU A 256 12.39 -0.53 -1.92
N ASP A 257 11.78 -0.27 -3.07
CA ASP A 257 11.40 1.09 -3.51
C ASP A 257 10.44 1.75 -2.51
N TYR A 258 9.44 1.01 -2.02
CA TYR A 258 8.48 1.52 -1.04
C TYR A 258 9.13 1.82 0.33
N THR A 259 10.02 0.95 0.79
CA THR A 259 10.55 1.04 2.17
C THR A 259 11.77 1.93 2.27
N TYR A 260 12.68 1.86 1.30
CA TYR A 260 13.95 2.59 1.31
C TYR A 260 13.93 3.81 0.38
N GLY A 261 12.92 3.96 -0.50
CA GLY A 261 12.89 5.03 -1.49
C GLY A 261 14.14 5.01 -2.37
N GLY A 262 14.69 6.19 -2.67
CA GLY A 262 15.94 6.33 -3.44
C GLY A 262 17.23 5.90 -2.72
N LYS A 263 17.13 5.23 -1.56
CA LYS A 263 18.28 4.73 -0.79
C LYS A 263 18.58 3.25 -1.06
N ALA A 264 17.76 2.57 -1.86
CA ALA A 264 18.02 1.23 -2.36
C ALA A 264 18.12 1.23 -3.89
N ASP A 265 19.03 0.44 -4.44
CA ASP A 265 19.16 0.16 -5.87
C ASP A 265 19.02 -1.35 -6.08
N PHE A 266 18.14 -1.74 -7.00
CA PHE A 266 17.91 -3.13 -7.38
C PHE A 266 18.20 -3.32 -8.86
N LYS A 267 19.21 -4.14 -9.17
CA LYS A 267 19.59 -4.47 -10.55
C LYS A 267 19.62 -5.97 -10.75
N HIS A 268 19.20 -6.40 -11.93
CA HIS A 268 19.37 -7.79 -12.36
C HIS A 268 19.69 -7.80 -13.85
N TYR A 269 20.51 -8.75 -14.27
CA TYR A 269 20.94 -8.86 -15.66
C TYR A 269 21.46 -10.27 -15.95
N PHE A 270 21.44 -10.63 -17.23
CA PHE A 270 22.19 -11.77 -17.75
C PHE A 270 23.54 -11.26 -18.25
N ASN A 271 24.62 -11.98 -17.93
CA ASN A 271 25.92 -11.73 -18.57
C ASN A 271 26.09 -12.61 -19.81
N ASP A 272 27.15 -12.34 -20.59
CA ASP A 272 27.45 -13.05 -21.85
C ASP A 272 27.66 -14.56 -21.66
N ASN A 273 27.91 -15.02 -20.43
CA ASN A 273 28.13 -16.42 -20.07
C ASN A 273 26.87 -17.09 -19.49
N GLU A 274 25.67 -16.59 -19.81
CA GLU A 274 24.38 -17.15 -19.34
C GLU A 274 24.18 -17.13 -17.82
N HIS A 275 24.98 -16.36 -17.08
CA HIS A 275 24.73 -16.16 -15.65
C HIS A 275 23.68 -15.08 -15.43
N PHE A 276 22.66 -15.45 -14.68
CA PHE A 276 21.74 -14.52 -14.07
C PHE A 276 22.37 -13.92 -12.82
N ASN A 277 22.44 -12.59 -12.77
CA ASN A 277 22.97 -11.84 -11.64
C ASN A 277 21.88 -10.95 -11.07
N VAL A 278 21.80 -10.88 -9.74
CA VAL A 278 20.99 -9.90 -9.03
C VAL A 278 21.89 -9.17 -8.05
N LYS A 279 21.80 -7.84 -8.03
CA LYS A 279 22.55 -6.97 -7.15
C LYS A 279 21.60 -6.00 -6.46
N ILE A 280 21.64 -5.99 -5.14
CA ILE A 280 20.89 -5.08 -4.28
C ILE A 280 21.90 -4.26 -3.48
N THR A 281 21.80 -2.94 -3.55
CA THR A 281 22.62 -2.02 -2.76
C THR A 281 21.70 -1.15 -1.92
N ILE A 282 21.87 -1.17 -0.59
CA ILE A 282 21.06 -0.40 0.35
C ILE A 282 21.99 0.52 1.13
N LYS A 283 21.75 1.83 1.10
CA LYS A 283 22.52 2.78 1.90
C LYS A 283 22.27 2.57 3.39
N ARG A 284 23.33 2.35 4.16
CA ARG A 284 23.29 2.27 5.62
C ARG A 284 22.85 3.61 6.16
N GLN A 285 21.74 3.63 6.88
CA GLN A 285 21.41 4.76 7.73
C GLN A 285 22.12 4.53 9.06
N ASN A 286 22.87 5.50 9.56
CA ASN A 286 23.25 5.52 10.97
C ASN A 286 21.96 5.62 11.80
N ILE A 287 21.34 4.48 12.11
CA ILE A 287 20.16 4.37 12.99
C ILE A 287 20.56 4.67 14.46
N LEU A 288 21.85 4.90 14.73
CA LEU A 288 22.37 5.36 16.01
C LEU A 288 22.52 6.89 16.01
N LYS A 289 21.43 7.65 16.17
CA LYS A 289 21.50 9.00 16.79
C LYS A 289 20.19 9.73 17.17
N ASP A 290 19.00 9.14 17.04
CA ASP A 290 17.75 9.85 17.39
C ASP A 290 17.05 9.36 18.68
N ASN A 291 17.69 8.53 19.51
CA ASN A 291 17.17 8.18 20.84
C ASN A 291 18.26 8.33 21.91
N ALA A 292 18.65 9.57 22.22
CA ALA A 292 19.38 9.95 23.43
C ALA A 292 18.60 11.05 24.15
#